data_AF-A0A5D2WGW3-F1
#
_entry.id   AF-A0A5D2WGW3-F1
#
_cell.length_a   1.000
_cell.length_b   1.000
_cell.length_c   1.000
_cell.angle_alpha   90.00
_cell.angle_beta   90.00
_cell.angle_gamma   90.00
#
_symmetry.space_group_name_H-M   'P 1'
#
loop_
_entity.id
_entity.type
_entity.pdbx_description
1 polymer ?
#
loop_
_entity_poly.entity_id
_entity_poly.type
_entity_poly.pdbx_seq_one_letter_code
_entity_poly.pdbx_strand_id
1 'polypeptide(L)'
;IFSPWLIIVGTMQIIYAASTSLGQRNLKKRIAYSSVSHMGFIIIGIGSITDTGLNGAILQIISHGFIGAALFFLAGTSYDRMRLVYLDEMGGMTVSIPKIFTMFSILSMASLALPGMSGFVAELIVFFGIITSQKYFLSIIFQLIF
;
A
#
# COMPACT_ATOMS: atom_id res chain seq x y z
N ILE A 1 13.80 17.19 15.63
CA ILE A 1 14.63 17.66 14.48
C ILE A 1 14.43 16.78 13.24
N PHE A 2 14.44 15.45 13.36
CA PHE A 2 14.28 14.53 12.21
C PHE A 2 12.83 14.32 11.72
N SER A 3 11.82 14.59 12.55
CA SER A 3 10.40 14.38 12.23
C SER A 3 9.91 15.05 10.92
N PRO A 4 10.21 16.32 10.61
CA PRO A 4 9.84 16.94 9.33
C PRO A 4 10.47 16.24 8.12
N TRP A 5 11.73 15.80 8.26
CA TRP A 5 12.46 15.16 7.17
C TRP A 5 11.88 13.80 6.81
N LEU A 6 11.47 13.03 7.82
CA LEU A 6 10.79 11.74 7.64
C LEU A 6 9.46 11.90 6.91
N ILE A 7 8.68 12.93 7.25
CA ILE A 7 7.40 13.21 6.57
C ILE A 7 7.65 13.52 5.10
N ILE A 8 8.59 14.42 4.78
CA ILE A 8 8.91 14.79 3.40
C ILE A 8 9.37 13.58 2.58
N VAL A 9 10.28 12.76 3.14
CA VAL A 9 10.77 11.55 2.47
C VAL A 9 9.65 10.53 2.27
N GLY A 10 8.79 10.34 3.27
CA GLY A 10 7.65 9.43 3.19
C GLY A 10 6.65 9.88 2.12
N THR A 11 6.32 11.16 2.05
CA THR A 11 5.40 11.69 1.03
C THR A 11 6.00 11.55 -0.38
N MET A 12 7.28 11.87 -0.56
CA MET A 12 7.98 11.66 -1.83
C MET A 12 8.01 10.18 -2.24
N GLN A 13 8.22 9.28 -1.28
CA GLN A 13 8.21 7.84 -1.52
C GLN A 13 6.83 7.35 -1.99
N ILE A 14 5.74 7.82 -1.37
CA ILE A 14 4.36 7.46 -1.76
C ILE A 14 4.12 7.87 -3.22
N ILE A 15 4.38 9.13 -3.57
CA ILE A 15 4.14 9.67 -4.90
C ILE A 15 4.98 8.95 -5.96
N TYR A 16 6.26 8.75 -5.67
CA TYR A 16 7.18 8.09 -6.60
C TYR A 16 6.83 6.61 -6.80
N ALA A 17 6.56 5.87 -5.72
CA ALA A 17 6.22 4.45 -5.80
C ALA A 17 4.86 4.22 -6.47
N ALA A 18 3.85 5.05 -6.18
CA ALA A 18 2.54 4.98 -6.83
C ALA A 18 2.64 5.23 -8.34
N SER A 19 3.37 6.28 -8.74
CA SER A 19 3.56 6.62 -10.16
C SER A 19 4.33 5.54 -10.91
N THR A 20 5.41 5.01 -10.31
CA THR A 20 6.22 3.96 -10.93
C THR A 20 5.51 2.61 -10.99
N SER A 21 4.61 2.31 -10.04
CA SER A 21 3.79 1.09 -10.02
C SER A 21 2.83 1.02 -11.22
N LEU A 22 2.22 2.13 -11.61
CA LEU A 22 1.29 2.18 -12.76
C LEU A 22 1.96 1.78 -14.07
N GLY A 23 3.25 2.07 -14.24
CA GLY A 23 4.03 1.72 -15.44
C GLY A 23 4.53 0.27 -15.48
N GLN A 24 4.35 -0.53 -14.42
CA GLN A 24 4.87 -1.90 -14.38
C GLN A 24 3.93 -2.90 -15.07
N ARG A 25 4.42 -3.52 -16.15
CA ARG A 25 3.73 -4.63 -16.84
C ARG A 25 3.88 -5.98 -16.14
N ASN A 26 4.89 -6.13 -15.29
CA ASN A 26 5.14 -7.37 -14.55
C ASN A 26 4.31 -7.41 -13.26
N LEU A 27 3.48 -8.45 -13.08
CA LEU A 27 2.59 -8.56 -11.91
C LEU A 27 3.35 -8.49 -10.58
N LYS A 28 4.41 -9.30 -10.43
CA LYS A 28 5.21 -9.35 -9.20
C LYS A 28 5.87 -8.02 -8.88
N LYS A 29 6.33 -7.28 -9.92
CA LYS A 29 6.91 -5.94 -9.74
C LYS A 29 5.84 -4.94 -9.32
N ARG A 30 4.66 -4.98 -9.93
CA ARG A 30 3.56 -4.07 -9.59
C ARG A 30 3.13 -4.21 -8.13
N ILE A 31 2.98 -5.44 -7.64
CA ILE A 31 2.70 -5.73 -6.22
C ILE A 31 3.82 -5.19 -5.33
N ALA A 32 5.09 -5.42 -5.69
CA ALA A 32 6.23 -4.93 -4.92
C ALA A 32 6.28 -3.40 -4.84
N TYR A 33 6.09 -2.68 -5.96
CA TYR A 33 6.07 -1.22 -5.96
C TYR A 33 4.88 -0.64 -5.18
N SER A 34 3.72 -1.30 -5.23
CA SER A 34 2.58 -0.94 -4.37
C SER A 34 2.90 -1.12 -2.87
N SER A 35 3.67 -2.13 -2.49
CA SER A 35 4.14 -2.27 -1.10
C SER A 35 5.06 -1.12 -0.66
N VAL A 36 5.89 -0.62 -1.58
CA VAL A 36 6.78 0.52 -1.29
C VAL A 36 5.98 1.80 -1.00
N SER A 37 4.85 2.04 -1.68
CA SER A 37 4.00 3.20 -1.34
C SER A 37 3.35 3.06 0.03
N HIS A 38 2.83 1.87 0.40
CA HIS A 38 2.26 1.67 1.74
C HIS A 38 3.29 1.81 2.87
N MET A 39 4.55 1.45 2.62
CA MET A 39 5.63 1.68 3.57
C MET A 39 5.90 3.16 3.83
N GLY A 40 5.65 4.03 2.85
CA GLY A 40 5.76 5.49 3.04
C GLY A 40 4.83 6.02 4.13
N PHE A 41 3.63 5.46 4.29
CA PHE A 41 2.72 5.84 5.38
C PHE A 41 3.28 5.47 6.77
N ILE A 42 4.04 4.38 6.88
CA ILE A 42 4.69 3.98 8.14
C ILE A 42 5.73 5.03 8.54
N ILE A 43 6.54 5.48 7.58
CA ILE A 43 7.57 6.52 7.81
C ILE A 43 6.91 7.82 8.28
N ILE A 44 5.80 8.21 7.65
CA ILE A 44 5.06 9.41 8.03
C ILE A 44 4.44 9.25 9.43
N GLY A 45 3.85 8.09 9.75
CA GLY A 45 3.28 7.80 11.06
C GLY A 45 4.30 7.87 12.19
N ILE A 46 5.51 7.33 11.96
CA ILE A 46 6.65 7.47 12.89
C ILE A 46 7.11 8.93 12.96
N GLY A 47 7.15 9.63 11.83
CA GLY A 47 7.52 11.04 11.72
C GLY A 47 6.57 11.99 12.46
N SER A 48 5.33 11.58 12.71
CA SER A 48 4.33 12.38 13.44
C SER A 48 4.67 12.55 14.93
N ILE A 49 5.43 11.64 15.56
CA ILE A 49 5.73 11.63 17.01
C ILE A 49 4.47 11.84 17.86
N THR A 50 3.37 11.23 17.46
CA THR A 50 2.11 11.21 18.22
C THR A 50 1.74 9.77 18.52
N ASP A 51 1.17 9.51 19.69
CA ASP A 51 0.73 8.16 20.07
C ASP A 51 -0.26 7.59 19.06
N THR A 52 -1.13 8.44 18.50
CA THR A 52 -2.07 8.06 17.43
C THR A 52 -1.34 7.68 16.15
N GLY A 53 -0.38 8.49 15.67
CA GLY A 53 0.39 8.20 14.46
C GLY A 53 1.24 6.92 14.57
N LEU A 54 1.84 6.68 15.74
CA LEU A 54 2.60 5.46 16.03
C LEU A 54 1.71 4.21 16.03
N ASN A 55 0.53 4.27 16.66
CA ASN A 55 -0.43 3.17 16.63
C ASN A 55 -0.92 2.88 15.20
N GLY A 56 -1.16 3.91 14.39
CA GLY A 56 -1.49 3.76 12.97
C GLY A 56 -0.37 3.09 12.18
N ALA A 57 0.88 3.49 12.42
CA ALA A 57 2.05 2.88 11.78
C ALA A 57 2.19 1.38 12.13
N ILE A 58 1.97 1.01 13.39
CA ILE A 58 1.99 -0.40 13.83
C ILE A 58 0.88 -1.20 13.16
N LEU A 59 -0.35 -0.66 13.12
CA LEU A 59 -1.46 -1.30 12.41
C LEU A 59 -1.18 -1.47 10.92
N GLN A 60 -0.51 -0.51 10.29
CA GLN A 60 -0.12 -0.59 8.88
C GLN A 60 0.94 -1.68 8.65
N ILE A 61 1.96 -1.80 9.53
CA ILE A 61 2.97 -2.86 9.44
C ILE A 61 2.31 -4.24 9.44
N ILE A 62 1.40 -4.48 10.39
CA ILE A 62 0.72 -5.77 10.55
C ILE A 62 -0.20 -6.04 9.36
N SER A 63 -1.06 -5.08 9.02
CA SER A 63 -2.05 -5.21 7.96
C SER A 63 -1.39 -5.40 6.59
N HIS A 64 -0.42 -4.55 6.27
CA HIS A 64 0.30 -4.62 5.01
C HIS A 64 1.15 -5.89 4.91
N GLY A 65 1.77 -6.33 6.02
CA GLY A 65 2.52 -7.59 6.05
C GLY A 65 1.65 -8.80 5.68
N PHE A 66 0.42 -8.85 6.22
CA PHE A 66 -0.50 -9.95 5.93
C PHE A 66 -1.03 -9.91 4.48
N ILE A 67 -1.48 -8.74 4.02
CA ILE A 67 -1.99 -8.54 2.65
C ILE A 67 -0.89 -8.79 1.62
N GLY A 68 0.31 -8.26 1.86
CA GLY A 68 1.48 -8.44 1.00
C GLY A 68 1.88 -9.91 0.88
N ALA A 69 2.01 -10.63 2.00
CA ALA A 69 2.32 -12.06 1.98
C ALA A 69 1.29 -12.87 1.19
N ALA A 70 -0.01 -12.58 1.38
CA ALA A 70 -1.08 -13.26 0.66
C ALA A 70 -1.08 -12.94 -0.85
N LEU A 71 -0.84 -11.69 -1.24
CA LEU A 71 -0.70 -11.28 -2.65
C LEU A 71 0.52 -11.92 -3.33
N PHE A 72 1.67 -11.97 -2.66
CA PHE A 72 2.86 -12.64 -3.20
C PHE A 72 2.64 -14.16 -3.34
N PHE A 73 1.97 -14.78 -2.37
CA PHE A 73 1.60 -16.20 -2.45
C PHE A 73 0.64 -16.47 -3.62
N LEU A 74 -0.40 -15.66 -3.80
CA LEU A 74 -1.34 -15.79 -4.92
C LEU A 74 -0.69 -15.49 -6.26
N ALA A 75 0.19 -14.49 -6.35
CA ALA A 75 0.96 -14.23 -7.56
C ALA A 75 1.91 -15.40 -7.90
N GLY A 76 2.48 -16.06 -6.89
CA GLY A 76 3.30 -17.26 -7.05
C GLY A 76 2.50 -18.45 -7.58
N THR A 77 1.35 -18.75 -6.96
CA THR A 77 0.48 -19.85 -7.40
C THR A 77 -0.15 -19.61 -8.77
N SER A 78 -0.49 -18.36 -9.09
CA SER A 78 -0.95 -17.94 -10.41
C SER A 78 0.12 -18.16 -11.49
N TYR A 79 1.37 -17.81 -11.16
CA TYR A 79 2.51 -18.02 -12.05
C TYR A 79 2.79 -19.51 -12.29
N ASP A 80 2.67 -20.35 -11.27
CA ASP A 80 2.88 -21.80 -11.46
C ASP A 80 1.84 -22.43 -12.39
N ARG A 81 0.59 -21.96 -12.32
CA ARG A 81 -0.53 -22.49 -13.13
C ARG A 81 -0.56 -21.97 -14.57
N MET A 82 -0.32 -20.68 -14.78
CA MET A 82 -0.42 -20.07 -16.11
C MET A 82 0.94 -19.90 -16.79
N ARG A 83 2.04 -19.89 -16.05
CA ARG A 83 3.41 -19.57 -16.52
C ARG A 83 3.53 -18.18 -17.18
N LEU A 84 2.58 -17.29 -16.90
CA LEU A 84 2.52 -15.91 -17.40
C LEU A 84 2.99 -14.92 -16.33
N VAL A 85 3.84 -13.96 -16.72
CA VAL A 85 4.38 -12.91 -15.82
C VAL A 85 3.78 -11.54 -16.13
N TYR A 86 3.39 -11.32 -17.37
CA TYR A 86 2.93 -10.04 -17.88
C TYR A 86 1.43 -9.89 -17.74
N LEU A 87 1.00 -8.76 -17.15
CA LEU A 87 -0.41 -8.42 -16.98
C LEU A 87 -1.18 -8.43 -18.30
N ASP A 88 -0.52 -8.05 -19.41
CA ASP A 88 -1.12 -7.99 -20.75
C ASP A 88 -1.52 -9.39 -21.27
N GLU A 89 -0.83 -10.44 -20.82
CA GLU A 89 -1.07 -11.83 -21.23
C GLU A 89 -2.00 -12.57 -20.26
N MET A 90 -2.18 -12.05 -19.04
CA MET A 90 -3.00 -12.66 -17.99
C MET A 90 -4.52 -12.49 -18.19
N GLY A 91 -4.96 -12.12 -19.39
CA GLY A 91 -6.38 -12.05 -19.76
C GLY A 91 -7.09 -13.41 -19.61
N GLY A 92 -8.35 -13.41 -19.20
CA GLY A 92 -9.15 -14.64 -19.06
C GLY A 92 -8.81 -15.52 -17.85
N MET A 93 -8.00 -15.02 -16.91
CA MET A 93 -7.65 -15.71 -15.66
C MET A 93 -8.87 -16.16 -14.84
N THR A 94 -9.97 -15.41 -14.91
CA THR A 94 -11.26 -15.74 -14.28
C THR A 94 -11.84 -17.07 -14.76
N VAL A 95 -11.60 -17.46 -16.01
CA VAL A 95 -12.13 -18.71 -16.59
C VAL A 95 -11.23 -19.89 -16.20
N SER A 96 -9.91 -19.70 -16.25
CA SER A 96 -8.93 -20.78 -16.04
C SER A 96 -8.73 -21.11 -14.56
N ILE A 97 -8.70 -20.10 -13.68
CA ILE A 97 -8.42 -20.25 -12.24
C ILE A 97 -9.31 -19.33 -11.38
N PRO A 98 -10.65 -19.50 -11.40
CA PRO A 98 -11.61 -18.57 -10.79
C PRO A 98 -11.38 -18.34 -9.29
N LYS A 99 -11.08 -19.38 -8.51
CA LYS A 99 -10.86 -19.27 -7.05
C LYS A 99 -9.64 -18.43 -6.69
N ILE A 100 -8.55 -18.55 -7.47
CA ILE A 100 -7.33 -17.78 -7.25
C ILE A 100 -7.57 -16.32 -7.67
N PHE A 101 -8.26 -16.13 -8.80
CA PHE A 101 -8.61 -14.80 -9.30
C PHE A 101 -9.51 -14.01 -8.32
N THR A 102 -10.52 -14.65 -7.74
CA THR A 102 -11.41 -13.98 -6.76
C THR A 102 -10.66 -13.60 -5.49
N MET A 103 -9.87 -14.52 -4.92
CA MET A 103 -9.04 -14.22 -3.75
C MET A 103 -8.00 -13.12 -4.04
N PHE A 104 -7.36 -13.17 -5.21
CA PHE A 104 -6.42 -12.14 -5.64
C PHE A 104 -7.09 -10.79 -5.80
N SER A 105 -8.31 -10.75 -6.34
CA SER A 105 -9.07 -9.51 -6.49
C SER A 105 -9.47 -8.91 -5.15
N ILE A 106 -9.97 -9.73 -4.21
CA ILE A 106 -10.33 -9.28 -2.85
C ILE A 106 -9.10 -8.74 -2.11
N LEU A 107 -7.96 -9.42 -2.20
CA LEU A 107 -6.72 -8.96 -1.56
C LEU A 107 -6.13 -7.73 -2.25
N SER A 108 -6.29 -7.58 -3.57
CA SER A 108 -5.88 -6.37 -4.29
C SER A 108 -6.74 -5.17 -3.86
N MET A 109 -8.05 -5.39 -3.68
CA MET A 109 -8.97 -4.41 -3.11
C MET A 109 -8.63 -4.06 -1.66
N ALA A 110 -8.22 -5.05 -0.86
CA ALA A 110 -7.73 -4.83 0.50
C ALA A 110 -6.43 -4.01 0.53
N SER A 111 -5.51 -4.25 -0.42
CA SER A 111 -4.29 -3.46 -0.58
C SER A 111 -4.59 -2.03 -1.03
N LEU A 112 -5.65 -1.80 -1.81
CA LEU A 112 -6.09 -0.45 -2.18
C LEU A 112 -6.63 0.39 -1.01
N ALA A 113 -6.64 -0.15 0.21
CA ALA A 113 -7.13 0.51 1.41
C ALA A 113 -8.58 1.02 1.23
N LEU A 114 -9.46 0.19 0.66
CA LEU A 114 -10.89 0.52 0.54
C LEU A 114 -11.57 0.65 1.92
N PRO A 115 -12.64 1.47 2.02
CA PRO A 115 -13.41 1.60 3.26
C PRO A 115 -13.88 0.23 3.76
N GLY A 116 -13.57 -0.09 5.02
CA GLY A 116 -13.88 -1.38 5.63
C GLY A 116 -12.73 -2.40 5.62
N MET A 117 -11.58 -2.09 5.00
CA MET A 117 -10.37 -2.91 5.05
C MET A 117 -9.40 -2.41 6.13
N SER A 118 -8.55 -3.29 6.66
CA SER A 118 -7.62 -2.95 7.75
C SER A 118 -6.59 -1.87 7.36
N GLY A 119 -6.12 -1.88 6.10
CA GLY A 119 -5.20 -0.86 5.58
C GLY A 119 -5.79 0.56 5.60
N PHE A 120 -7.09 0.70 5.34
CA PHE A 120 -7.78 1.99 5.39
C PHE A 120 -7.79 2.58 6.81
N VAL A 121 -8.10 1.73 7.80
CA VAL A 121 -8.12 2.16 9.22
C VAL A 121 -6.73 2.62 9.66
N ALA A 122 -5.68 1.90 9.27
CA ALA A 122 -4.31 2.25 9.60
C ALA A 122 -3.89 3.59 8.96
N GLU A 123 -4.17 3.79 7.67
CA GLU A 123 -3.85 5.03 6.96
C GLU A 123 -4.63 6.23 7.53
N LEU A 124 -5.90 6.07 7.88
CA LEU A 124 -6.69 7.10 8.55
C LEU A 124 -6.10 7.50 9.91
N ILE A 125 -5.70 6.52 10.73
CA ILE A 125 -5.13 6.80 12.06
C ILE A 125 -3.80 7.55 11.92
N VAL A 126 -2.95 7.17 10.95
CA VAL A 126 -1.73 7.92 10.61
C VAL A 126 -2.09 9.35 10.20
N PHE A 127 -3.12 9.52 9.37
CA PHE A 127 -3.59 10.83 8.92
C PHE A 127 -4.04 11.73 10.09
N PHE A 128 -4.84 11.18 11.01
CA PHE A 128 -5.24 11.87 12.24
C PHE A 128 -4.05 12.22 13.12
N GLY A 129 -3.05 11.34 13.23
CA GLY A 129 -1.81 11.60 13.95
C GLY A 129 -1.09 12.85 13.48
N ILE A 130 -1.01 13.04 12.16
CA ILE A 130 -0.34 14.20 11.53
C ILE A 130 -1.16 15.48 11.75
N ILE A 131 -2.49 15.41 11.62
CA ILE A 131 -3.39 16.58 11.80
C ILE A 131 -3.28 17.13 13.23
N THR A 132 -3.22 16.27 14.23
CA THR A 132 -3.08 16.68 15.64
C THR A 132 -1.73 17.35 15.89
N SER A 133 -0.69 16.98 15.15
CA SER A 133 0.60 17.69 15.15
C SER A 133 0.50 19.00 14.36
N GLN A 134 0.10 20.08 15.05
CA GLN A 134 -0.08 21.48 14.59
C GLN A 134 1.01 22.08 13.66
N LYS A 135 2.16 21.42 13.43
CA LYS A 135 3.28 21.93 12.62
C LYS A 135 3.31 21.50 11.14
N TYR A 136 2.43 20.60 10.67
CA TYR A 136 2.56 20.00 9.31
C TYR A 136 1.31 20.10 8.42
N PHE A 137 0.45 21.09 8.65
CA PHE A 137 -0.79 21.33 7.87
C PHE A 137 -0.56 21.41 6.34
N LEU A 138 0.62 21.85 5.90
CA LEU A 138 0.98 21.97 4.47
C LEU A 138 1.24 20.61 3.77
N SER A 139 1.65 19.56 4.49
CA SER A 139 1.90 18.24 3.88
C SER A 139 0.60 17.46 3.63
N ILE A 140 -0.43 17.73 4.44
CA ILE A 140 -1.76 17.09 4.40
C ILE A 140 -2.52 17.42 3.10
N ILE A 141 -2.40 18.65 2.58
CA ILE A 141 -3.10 19.08 1.35
C ILE A 141 -2.60 18.32 0.12
N PHE A 142 -1.31 17.97 0.07
CA PHE A 142 -0.72 17.26 -1.08
C PHE A 142 -1.11 15.78 -1.12
N GLN A 143 -1.39 15.18 0.04
CA GLN A 143 -1.68 13.75 0.21
C GLN A 143 -3.18 13.44 0.15
N LEU A 144 -4.05 14.45 0.24
CA LEU A 144 -5.51 14.31 0.09
C LEU A 144 -5.97 14.35 -1.39
N ILE A 145 -5.03 14.65 -2.30
CA ILE A 145 -5.26 14.85 -3.74
C ILE A 145 -4.87 13.61 -4.59
N PHE A 146 -4.12 12.66 -4.01
CA PHE A 146 -3.66 11.42 -4.64
C PHE A 146 -4.11 10.20 -3.83
#